data_AF-A0A2H3DCE3-F1
#
_entry.id   AF-A0A2H3DCE3-F1
#
_cell.length_a   1.000
_cell.length_b   1.000
_cell.length_c   1.000
_cell.angle_alpha   90.00
_cell.angle_beta   90.00
_cell.angle_gamma   90.00
#
_symmetry.space_group_name_H-M   'P 1'
#
loop_
_entity.id
_entity.type
_entity.pdbx_description
1 polymer ?
#
loop_
_entity_poly.entity_id
_entity_poly.type
_entity_poly.pdbx_seq_one_letter_code
_entity_poly.pdbx_strand_id
1 'polypeptide(L)'
;LLVTSRDITTIGLLFKADIRLDIRASDNDINSYIMSKLSCGRLASLIKGRDDLQQAILDGVTEKADGMFLLAGLHMDLLAQTTTPKILRVALKKLPNNMASAYDKTLERVNSQGKYDKELAYRIFGWIAFTRRPLTVLELQHALAVELNTTTLDSDNLCDKDLLGSVCAGLVLIDLTVKFVRK
;
A
#
# COMPACT_ATOMS: atom_id res chain seq x y z
N LEU A 1 5.40 28.45 10.58
CA LEU A 1 4.76 27.70 9.48
C LEU A 1 5.45 26.34 9.40
N LEU A 2 4.71 25.23 9.33
CA LEU A 2 5.27 23.89 9.12
C LEU A 2 4.90 23.45 7.70
N VAL A 3 5.89 23.04 6.91
CA VAL A 3 5.71 22.56 5.53
C VAL A 3 6.23 21.12 5.46
N THR A 4 5.42 20.22 4.89
CA THR A 4 5.84 18.85 4.61
C THR A 4 5.92 18.66 3.10
N SER A 5 6.96 17.97 2.63
CA SER A 5 7.17 17.68 1.22
C SER A 5 7.92 16.37 1.09
N ARG A 6 7.78 15.70 -0.06
CA ARG A 6 8.75 14.70 -0.48
C ARG A 6 10.09 15.38 -0.78
N ASP A 7 11.18 14.61 -0.74
CA ASP A 7 12.50 15.10 -1.09
C ASP A 7 12.55 15.45 -2.58
N ILE A 8 12.21 16.70 -2.87
CA ILE A 8 12.15 17.28 -4.20
C ILE A 8 13.17 18.40 -4.17
N THR A 9 14.22 18.26 -4.98
CA THR A 9 15.34 19.20 -5.04
C THR A 9 14.89 20.66 -5.15
N THR A 10 13.87 20.91 -5.97
CA THR A 10 13.31 22.25 -6.19
C THR A 10 12.71 22.86 -4.93
N ILE A 11 12.01 22.06 -4.12
CA ILE A 11 11.43 22.50 -2.85
C ILE A 11 12.55 22.68 -1.81
N GLY A 12 13.52 21.76 -1.78
CA GLY A 12 14.69 21.88 -0.93
C GLY A 12 15.41 23.23 -1.14
N LEU A 13 15.59 23.66 -2.39
CA LEU A 13 16.25 24.94 -2.69
C LEU A 13 15.52 26.16 -2.12
N LEU A 14 14.18 26.12 -2.03
CA LEU A 14 13.38 27.22 -1.45
C LEU A 14 13.59 27.37 0.06
N PHE A 15 13.86 26.27 0.76
CA PHE A 15 14.01 26.19 2.22
C PHE A 15 15.43 25.82 2.63
N LYS A 16 16.44 26.38 1.95
CA LYS A 16 17.86 26.02 2.17
C LYS A 16 18.38 26.51 3.54
N ALA A 17 17.84 27.61 4.05
CA ALA A 17 18.22 28.20 5.33
C ALA A 17 17.39 27.68 6.52
N ASP A 18 16.32 26.92 6.24
CA ASP A 18 15.39 26.43 7.25
C ASP A 18 15.82 25.07 7.83
N ILE A 19 15.31 24.77 9.03
CA ILE A 19 15.51 23.46 9.67
C ILE A 19 14.76 22.39 8.86
N ARG A 20 15.49 21.33 8.49
CA ARG A 20 14.92 20.16 7.84
C ARG A 20 14.88 19.00 8.81
N LEU A 21 13.74 18.31 8.82
CA LEU A 21 13.54 17.11 9.61
C LEU A 21 13.06 16.01 8.67
N ASP A 22 13.85 14.95 8.55
CA ASP A 22 13.42 13.75 7.84
C ASP A 22 12.44 12.98 8.73
N ILE A 23 11.23 12.79 8.23
CA ILE A 23 10.21 12.01 8.89
C ILE A 23 10.41 10.55 8.50
N ARG A 24 10.99 9.76 9.41
CA ARG A 24 11.24 8.32 9.23
C ARG A 24 10.75 7.57 10.45
N ALA A 25 10.17 6.40 10.24
CA ALA A 25 9.82 5.50 11.33
C ALA A 25 11.09 4.90 11.95
N SER A 26 11.10 4.69 13.26
CA SER A 26 12.16 3.90 13.89
C SER A 26 11.98 2.42 13.57
N ASP A 27 13.06 1.64 13.67
CA ASP A 27 12.99 0.19 13.52
C ASP A 27 12.00 -0.44 14.51
N ASN A 28 11.86 0.14 15.70
CA ASN A 28 10.89 -0.32 16.69
C ASN A 28 9.44 -0.07 16.25
N ASP A 29 9.18 1.06 15.58
CA ASP A 29 7.85 1.35 15.04
C ASP A 29 7.49 0.38 13.90
N ILE A 30 8.45 0.10 13.01
CA ILE A 30 8.28 -0.86 11.92
C ILE A 30 8.08 -2.28 12.48
N ASN A 31 8.88 -2.70 13.47
CA ASN A 31 8.72 -3.99 14.13
C ASN A 31 7.34 -4.11 14.79
N SER A 32 6.87 -3.06 15.48
CA SER A 32 5.53 -3.03 16.08
C SER A 32 4.43 -3.19 15.02
N TYR A 33 4.58 -2.53 13.87
CA TYR A 33 3.69 -2.68 12.73
C TYR A 33 3.72 -4.11 12.17
N ILE A 34 4.89 -4.70 11.94
CA ILE A 34 5.03 -6.08 11.46
C ILE A 34 4.37 -7.06 12.43
N MET A 35 4.63 -6.92 13.74
CA MET A 35 4.03 -7.75 14.78
C MET A 35 2.50 -7.66 14.77
N SER A 36 1.94 -6.47 14.56
CA SER A 36 0.50 -6.29 14.41
C SER A 36 -0.05 -7.07 13.20
N LYS A 37 0.67 -7.12 12.09
CA LYS A 37 0.31 -7.89 10.88
C LYS A 37 0.51 -9.39 11.04
N LEU A 38 1.39 -9.81 11.93
CA LEU A 38 1.63 -11.22 12.27
C LEU A 38 0.69 -11.75 13.35
N SER A 39 -0.19 -10.92 13.92
CA SER A 39 -1.15 -11.33 14.95
C SER A 39 -2.25 -12.26 14.42
N CYS A 40 -2.59 -12.17 13.13
CA CYS A 40 -3.68 -12.95 12.54
C CYS A 40 -3.45 -13.24 11.05
N GLY A 41 -4.30 -14.11 10.48
CA GLY A 41 -4.30 -14.42 9.05
C GLY A 41 -3.37 -15.56 8.64
N ARG A 42 -3.24 -15.73 7.33
CA ARG A 42 -2.53 -16.87 6.71
C ARG A 42 -1.06 -16.90 7.09
N LEU A 43 -0.38 -15.75 7.06
CA LEU A 43 1.04 -15.66 7.37
C LEU A 43 1.32 -16.02 8.84
N ALA A 44 0.49 -15.53 9.77
CA ALA A 44 0.55 -15.88 11.19
C ALA A 44 0.43 -17.40 11.41
N SER A 45 -0.51 -18.04 10.71
CA SER A 45 -0.70 -19.50 10.78
C SER A 45 0.50 -20.26 10.19
N LEU A 46 1.12 -19.73 9.13
CA LEU A 46 2.28 -20.34 8.49
C LEU A 46 3.53 -20.36 9.40
N ILE A 47 3.70 -19.33 10.23
CA ILE A 47 4.85 -19.18 11.13
C ILE A 47 4.58 -19.61 12.57
N LYS A 48 3.38 -20.11 12.88
CA LYS A 48 3.00 -20.51 14.24
C LYS A 48 4.00 -21.52 14.83
N GLY A 49 4.59 -21.17 15.98
CA GLY A 49 5.61 -21.98 16.65
C GLY A 49 6.99 -21.98 15.97
N ARG A 50 7.25 -21.02 15.07
CA ARG A 50 8.53 -20.86 14.37
C ARG A 50 9.11 -19.47 14.59
N ASP A 51 9.74 -19.31 15.75
CA ASP A 51 10.39 -18.06 16.15
C ASP A 51 11.52 -17.67 15.18
N ASP A 52 12.17 -18.65 14.54
CA ASP A 52 13.19 -18.42 13.50
C ASP A 52 12.62 -17.66 12.29
N LEU A 53 11.41 -18.02 11.85
CA LEU A 53 10.75 -17.37 10.73
C LEU A 53 10.18 -16.01 11.12
N GLN A 54 9.65 -15.90 12.33
CA GLN A 54 9.16 -14.63 12.85
C GLN A 54 10.30 -13.60 12.91
N GLN A 55 11.45 -13.99 13.46
CA GLN A 55 12.62 -13.13 13.54
C GLN A 55 13.15 -12.78 12.15
N ALA A 56 13.21 -13.75 11.22
CA ALA A 56 13.64 -13.49 9.86
C ALA A 56 12.72 -12.51 9.10
N ILE A 57 11.41 -12.50 9.40
CA ILE A 57 10.48 -11.50 8.86
C ILE A 57 10.76 -10.13 9.46
N LEU A 58 10.91 -10.04 10.79
CA LEU A 58 11.21 -8.77 11.47
C LEU A 58 12.49 -8.15 10.91
N ASP A 59 13.58 -8.90 10.90
CA ASP A 59 14.88 -8.40 10.43
C ASP A 59 14.81 -8.02 8.95
N GLY A 60 14.30 -8.93 8.11
CA GLY A 60 14.28 -8.75 6.67
C GLY A 60 13.33 -7.65 6.20
N VAL A 61 12.15 -7.50 6.80
CA VAL A 61 11.20 -6.45 6.42
C VAL A 61 11.62 -5.11 6.98
N THR A 62 12.13 -5.04 8.22
CA THR A 62 12.57 -3.78 8.82
C THR A 62 13.76 -3.20 8.08
N GLU A 63 14.76 -4.02 7.73
CA GLU A 63 15.91 -3.60 6.91
C GLU A 63 15.46 -3.05 5.56
N LYS A 64 14.53 -3.72 4.87
CA LYS A 64 14.09 -3.34 3.51
C LYS A 64 13.07 -2.20 3.49
N ALA A 65 12.34 -2.01 4.59
CA ALA A 65 11.40 -0.91 4.73
C ALA A 65 12.10 0.44 4.87
N ASP A 66 13.33 0.46 5.39
CA ASP A 66 14.18 1.65 5.53
C ASP A 66 13.42 2.85 6.13
N GLY A 67 12.73 2.61 7.26
CA GLY A 67 11.94 3.63 7.96
C GLY A 67 10.64 4.06 7.28
N MET A 68 10.19 3.35 6.23
CA MET A 68 8.93 3.64 5.53
C MET A 68 7.87 2.56 5.74
N PHE A 69 6.77 2.92 6.43
CA PHE A 69 5.63 2.02 6.65
C PHE A 69 5.01 1.46 5.36
N LEU A 70 5.01 2.26 4.29
CA LEU A 70 4.47 1.82 3.01
C LEU A 70 5.24 0.62 2.46
N LEU A 71 6.58 0.68 2.47
CA LEU A 71 7.39 -0.46 2.04
C LEU A 71 7.20 -1.67 2.94
N ALA A 72 7.17 -1.47 4.26
CA ALA A 72 6.86 -2.53 5.21
C ALA A 72 5.53 -3.21 4.86
N GLY A 73 4.49 -2.43 4.58
CA GLY A 73 3.18 -2.94 4.14
C GLY A 73 3.26 -3.76 2.86
N LEU A 74 3.89 -3.23 1.81
CA LEU A 74 4.02 -3.94 0.53
C LEU A 74 4.82 -5.25 0.67
N HIS A 75 5.88 -5.26 1.49
CA HIS A 75 6.63 -6.47 1.79
C HIS A 75 5.77 -7.49 2.54
N MET A 76 5.02 -7.07 3.57
CA MET A 76 4.12 -7.96 4.30
C MET A 76 3.04 -8.56 3.39
N ASP A 77 2.45 -7.78 2.48
CA ASP A 77 1.46 -8.24 1.52
C ASP A 77 2.04 -9.25 0.52
N LEU A 78 3.30 -9.08 0.13
CA LEU A 78 4.02 -10.05 -0.70
C LEU A 78 4.27 -11.36 0.05
N LEU A 79 4.71 -11.27 1.31
CA LEU A 79 4.98 -12.45 2.14
C LEU A 79 3.69 -13.22 2.49
N ALA A 80 2.57 -12.53 2.66
CA ALA A 80 1.28 -13.13 2.97
C ALA A 80 0.73 -14.06 1.86
N GLN A 81 1.23 -13.93 0.62
CA GLN A 81 0.87 -14.81 -0.50
C GLN A 81 1.62 -16.15 -0.48
N THR A 82 2.67 -16.26 0.32
CA THR A 82 3.49 -17.47 0.37
C THR A 82 2.70 -18.62 1.00
N THR A 83 2.87 -19.82 0.43
CA THR A 83 2.05 -20.98 0.80
C THR A 83 2.79 -21.95 1.72
N THR A 84 4.12 -21.90 1.72
CA THR A 84 4.97 -22.79 2.52
C THR A 84 6.13 -22.02 3.14
N PRO A 85 6.71 -22.51 4.25
CA PRO A 85 7.87 -21.89 4.89
C PRO A 85 9.09 -21.80 3.96
N LYS A 86 9.25 -22.77 3.07
CA LYS A 86 10.33 -22.76 2.08
C LYS A 86 10.15 -21.61 1.09
N ILE A 87 8.93 -21.42 0.58
CA ILE A 87 8.60 -20.30 -0.31
C ILE A 87 8.76 -18.96 0.43
N LEU A 88 8.34 -18.89 1.69
CA LEU A 88 8.51 -17.71 2.54
C LEU A 88 9.98 -17.29 2.67
N ARG A 89 10.88 -18.23 2.98
CA ARG A 89 12.32 -17.93 3.05
C ARG A 89 12.90 -17.46 1.73
N VAL A 90 12.42 -18.00 0.60
CA VAL A 90 12.84 -17.53 -0.73
C VAL A 90 12.31 -16.12 -1.01
N ALA A 91 11.06 -15.84 -0.63
CA ALA A 91 10.45 -14.52 -0.80
C ALA A 91 11.16 -13.45 0.03
N LEU A 92 11.51 -13.76 1.28
CA LEU A 92 12.30 -12.88 2.16
C LEU A 92 13.63 -12.46 1.51
N LYS A 93 14.35 -13.39 0.89
CA LYS A 93 15.61 -13.10 0.18
C LYS A 93 15.43 -12.26 -1.09
N LYS A 94 14.22 -12.23 -1.64
CA LYS A 94 13.87 -11.52 -2.88
C LYS A 94 13.06 -10.25 -2.61
N LEU A 95 12.99 -9.79 -1.36
CA LEU A 95 12.34 -8.54 -1.05
C LEU A 95 13.02 -7.40 -1.83
N PRO A 96 12.23 -6.53 -2.51
CA PRO A 96 12.77 -5.35 -3.17
C PRO A 96 13.56 -4.47 -2.19
N ASN A 97 14.70 -3.96 -2.64
CA ASN A 97 15.55 -3.07 -1.83
C ASN A 97 15.18 -1.58 -1.98
N ASN A 98 14.25 -1.24 -2.87
CA ASN A 98 13.89 0.14 -3.14
C ASN A 98 12.40 0.29 -3.49
N MET A 99 11.93 1.52 -3.32
CA MET A 99 10.55 1.92 -3.54
C MET A 99 10.08 1.57 -4.95
N ALA A 100 10.85 1.91 -5.98
CA ALA A 100 10.48 1.67 -7.38
C ALA A 100 10.20 0.17 -7.64
N SER A 101 11.12 -0.71 -7.25
CA SER A 101 10.96 -2.15 -7.43
C SER A 101 9.82 -2.74 -6.60
N ALA A 102 9.53 -2.18 -5.42
CA ALA A 102 8.36 -2.57 -4.63
C ALA A 102 7.04 -2.17 -5.31
N TYR A 103 6.96 -0.96 -5.87
CA TYR A 103 5.84 -0.54 -6.69
C TYR A 103 5.70 -1.39 -7.95
N ASP A 104 6.78 -1.66 -8.67
CA ASP A 104 6.76 -2.49 -9.88
C ASP A 104 6.18 -3.87 -9.59
N LYS A 105 6.67 -4.55 -8.54
CA LYS A 105 6.11 -5.85 -8.12
C LYS A 105 4.64 -5.76 -7.70
N THR A 106 4.23 -4.64 -7.10
CA THR A 106 2.84 -4.46 -6.69
C THR A 106 1.94 -4.20 -7.90
N LEU A 107 2.42 -3.44 -8.89
CA LEU A 107 1.75 -3.24 -10.17
C LEU A 107 1.71 -4.53 -11.00
N GLU A 108 2.76 -5.36 -10.97
CA GLU A 108 2.73 -6.70 -11.56
C GLU A 108 1.61 -7.55 -10.94
N ARG A 109 1.45 -7.51 -9.62
CA ARG A 109 0.33 -8.18 -8.94
C ARG A 109 -1.01 -7.65 -9.41
N VAL A 110 -1.18 -6.33 -9.50
CA VAL A 110 -2.41 -5.72 -10.03
C VAL A 110 -2.68 -6.18 -11.47
N ASN A 111 -1.64 -6.25 -12.29
CA ASN A 111 -1.70 -6.69 -13.68
C ASN A 111 -2.02 -8.18 -13.86
N SER A 112 -1.71 -9.01 -12.86
CA SER A 112 -1.97 -10.45 -12.85
C SER A 112 -3.41 -10.83 -12.45
N GLN A 113 -4.21 -9.86 -12.02
CA GLN A 113 -5.62 -10.07 -11.66
C GLN A 113 -6.50 -10.31 -12.89
N GLY A 114 -7.76 -10.67 -12.67
CA GLY A 114 -8.75 -10.76 -13.75
C GLY A 114 -8.93 -9.44 -14.50
N LYS A 115 -9.38 -9.51 -15.75
CA LYS A 115 -9.55 -8.34 -16.64
C LYS A 115 -10.31 -7.19 -15.96
N TYR A 116 -11.41 -7.50 -15.29
CA TYR A 116 -12.27 -6.49 -14.66
C TYR A 116 -11.64 -5.87 -13.41
N ASP A 117 -10.99 -6.68 -12.56
CA ASP A 117 -10.32 -6.19 -11.35
C ASP A 117 -9.12 -5.29 -11.70
N LYS A 118 -8.35 -5.69 -12.72
CA LYS A 118 -7.25 -4.88 -13.25
C LYS A 118 -7.78 -3.53 -13.74
N GLU A 119 -8.81 -3.52 -14.58
CA GLU A 119 -9.39 -2.28 -15.11
C GLU A 119 -9.89 -1.38 -13.99
N LEU A 120 -10.61 -1.95 -13.01
CA LEU A 120 -11.08 -1.22 -11.85
C LEU A 120 -9.93 -0.58 -11.05
N ALA A 121 -8.86 -1.33 -10.79
CA ALA A 121 -7.69 -0.82 -10.07
C ALA A 121 -7.05 0.38 -10.79
N TYR A 122 -6.89 0.31 -12.12
CA TYR A 122 -6.34 1.43 -12.90
C TYR A 122 -7.26 2.64 -12.93
N ARG A 123 -8.59 2.45 -12.99
CA ARG A 123 -9.56 3.55 -12.86
C ARG A 123 -9.47 4.21 -11.48
N ILE A 124 -9.34 3.42 -10.42
CA ILE A 124 -9.11 3.93 -9.05
C ILE A 124 -7.82 4.76 -8.99
N PHE A 125 -6.71 4.23 -9.52
CA PHE A 125 -5.44 4.96 -9.56
C PHE A 125 -5.54 6.27 -10.33
N GLY A 126 -6.25 6.26 -11.47
CA GLY A 126 -6.53 7.46 -12.25
C GLY A 126 -7.25 8.51 -11.41
N TRP A 127 -8.38 8.17 -10.81
CA TRP A 127 -9.13 9.10 -9.97
C TRP A 127 -8.30 9.67 -8.82
N ILE A 128 -7.59 8.82 -8.07
CA ILE A 128 -6.77 9.27 -6.94
C ILE A 128 -5.59 10.14 -7.40
N ALA A 129 -4.99 9.86 -8.55
CA ALA A 129 -3.85 10.61 -9.05
C ALA A 129 -4.22 12.04 -9.51
N PHE A 130 -5.45 12.24 -9.99
CA PHE A 130 -5.90 13.50 -10.58
C PHE A 130 -6.82 14.32 -9.67
N THR A 131 -7.15 13.84 -8.46
CA THR A 131 -7.95 14.63 -7.52
C THR A 131 -7.10 15.65 -6.76
N ARG A 132 -7.68 16.84 -6.53
CA ARG A 132 -7.03 17.92 -5.76
C ARG A 132 -7.09 17.71 -4.24
N ARG A 133 -7.98 16.84 -3.78
CA ARG A 133 -8.18 16.49 -2.38
C ARG A 133 -8.42 14.97 -2.25
N PRO A 134 -8.19 14.39 -1.07
CA PRO A 134 -8.62 13.03 -0.78
C PRO A 134 -10.12 12.86 -1.08
N LEU A 135 -10.45 11.79 -1.80
CA LEU A 135 -11.83 11.40 -2.10
C LEU A 135 -12.40 10.60 -0.94
N THR A 136 -13.69 10.79 -0.66
CA THR A 136 -14.41 9.83 0.18
C THR A 136 -14.72 8.55 -0.58
N VAL A 137 -14.98 7.46 0.15
CA VAL A 137 -15.37 6.17 -0.45
C VAL A 137 -16.56 6.34 -1.40
N LEU A 138 -17.57 7.10 -0.96
CA LEU A 138 -18.79 7.35 -1.72
C LEU A 138 -18.52 8.22 -2.96
N GLU A 139 -17.66 9.23 -2.85
CA GLU A 139 -17.24 10.03 -4.00
C GLU A 139 -16.48 9.20 -5.03
N LEU A 140 -15.61 8.29 -4.57
CA LEU A 140 -14.88 7.39 -5.47
C LEU A 140 -15.83 6.40 -6.14
N GLN A 141 -16.77 5.79 -5.41
CA GLN A 141 -17.80 4.91 -5.99
C GLN A 141 -18.60 5.63 -7.08
N HIS A 142 -19.05 6.86 -6.81
CA HIS A 142 -19.75 7.67 -7.81
C HIS A 142 -18.87 7.99 -9.01
N ALA A 143 -17.62 8.39 -8.80
CA ALA A 143 -16.68 8.70 -9.87
C ALA A 143 -16.39 7.48 -10.77
N LEU A 144 -16.38 6.27 -10.19
CA LEU A 144 -16.22 5.01 -10.91
C LEU A 144 -17.50 4.54 -11.61
N ALA A 145 -18.67 4.99 -11.20
CA ALA A 145 -19.94 4.66 -11.83
C ALA A 145 -20.32 5.63 -12.97
N VAL A 146 -19.53 6.68 -13.22
CA VAL A 146 -19.74 7.60 -14.34
C VAL A 146 -19.46 6.90 -15.67
N GLU A 147 -20.42 6.98 -16.58
CA GLU A 147 -20.31 6.50 -17.96
C GLU A 147 -20.35 7.66 -18.95
N LEU A 148 -19.64 7.51 -20.06
CA LEU A 148 -19.67 8.51 -21.12
C LEU A 148 -21.06 8.49 -21.78
N ASN A 149 -21.60 9.68 -22.03
CA ASN A 149 -22.90 9.91 -22.68
C ASN A 149 -24.13 9.54 -21.84
N THR A 150 -24.00 9.40 -20.53
CA THR A 150 -25.14 9.26 -19.61
C THR A 150 -25.32 10.53 -18.79
N THR A 151 -26.58 10.86 -18.46
CA THR A 151 -26.94 12.02 -17.62
C THR A 151 -27.39 11.61 -16.22
N THR A 152 -27.50 10.30 -15.97
CA THR A 152 -27.98 9.72 -14.72
C THR A 152 -26.97 8.70 -14.22
N LEU A 153 -26.80 8.66 -12.91
CA LEU A 153 -26.00 7.64 -12.24
C LEU A 153 -26.81 6.33 -12.20
N ASP A 154 -26.23 5.26 -12.73
CA ASP A 154 -26.78 3.92 -12.57
C ASP A 154 -26.30 3.30 -11.24
N SER A 155 -27.25 2.93 -10.37
CA SER A 155 -26.94 2.28 -9.10
C SER A 155 -26.31 0.91 -9.28
N ASP A 156 -26.59 0.23 -10.40
CA ASP A 156 -26.04 -1.10 -10.70
C ASP A 156 -24.55 -1.03 -11.09
N ASN A 157 -24.05 0.16 -11.40
CA ASN A 157 -22.64 0.43 -11.69
C ASN A 157 -21.82 0.84 -10.45
N LEU A 158 -22.45 0.89 -9.27
CA LEU A 158 -21.75 1.19 -8.02
C LEU A 158 -20.93 -0.01 -7.58
N CYS A 159 -19.61 0.15 -7.62
CA CYS A 159 -18.68 -0.86 -7.14
C CYS A 159 -18.79 -1.04 -5.62
N ASP A 160 -18.68 -2.27 -5.14
CA ASP A 160 -18.60 -2.56 -3.71
C ASP A 160 -17.37 -1.88 -3.08
N LYS A 161 -17.57 -1.24 -1.92
CA LYS A 161 -16.51 -0.62 -1.13
C LYS A 161 -15.39 -1.62 -0.79
N ASP A 162 -15.73 -2.88 -0.60
CA ASP A 162 -14.77 -3.92 -0.19
C ASP A 162 -13.86 -4.34 -1.36
N LEU A 163 -14.31 -4.09 -2.61
CA LEU A 163 -13.50 -4.30 -3.81
C LEU A 163 -12.47 -3.19 -4.01
N LEU A 164 -12.79 -1.94 -3.66
CA LEU A 164 -11.93 -0.78 -3.93
C LEU A 164 -10.51 -0.95 -3.37
N GLY A 165 -10.39 -1.49 -2.15
CA GLY A 165 -9.08 -1.75 -1.53
C GLY A 165 -8.43 -3.04 -2.03
N SER A 166 -9.22 -4.09 -2.25
CA SER A 166 -8.70 -5.42 -2.55
C SER A 166 -8.04 -5.50 -3.93
N VAL A 167 -8.62 -4.86 -4.95
CA VAL A 167 -8.07 -4.86 -6.33
C VAL A 167 -6.81 -4.01 -6.47
N CYS A 168 -6.53 -3.13 -5.52
CA CYS A 168 -5.38 -2.22 -5.55
C CYS A 168 -4.10 -2.81 -4.95
N ALA A 169 -4.13 -4.08 -4.51
CA ALA A 169 -2.97 -4.82 -4.00
C ALA A 169 -2.17 -4.10 -2.88
N GLY A 170 -2.83 -3.28 -2.06
CA GLY A 170 -2.22 -2.54 -0.96
C GLY A 170 -1.67 -1.15 -1.33
N LEU A 171 -1.78 -0.72 -2.60
CA LEU A 171 -1.38 0.63 -3.03
C LEU A 171 -2.36 1.72 -2.61
N VAL A 172 -3.58 1.33 -2.24
CA VAL A 172 -4.64 2.24 -1.84
C VAL A 172 -5.12 1.82 -0.46
N LEU A 173 -5.04 2.74 0.49
CA LEU A 173 -5.57 2.57 1.84
C LEU A 173 -6.88 3.34 1.96
N ILE A 174 -7.92 2.62 2.34
CA ILE A 174 -9.23 3.19 2.66
C ILE A 174 -9.27 3.44 4.15
N ASP A 175 -9.20 4.72 4.53
CA ASP A 175 -9.38 5.10 5.92
C ASP A 175 -10.88 5.08 6.26
N LEU A 176 -11.28 4.09 7.07
CA LEU A 176 -12.67 3.93 7.52
C LEU A 176 -13.01 4.81 8.73
N THR A 177 -12.00 5.39 9.40
CA THR A 177 -12.20 6.28 10.55
C THR A 177 -12.48 7.71 10.12
N VAL A 178 -11.89 8.11 8.99
CA VAL A 178 -12.13 9.38 8.31
C VAL A 178 -12.28 9.01 6.85
N LYS A 179 -13.53 8.87 6.36
CA LYS A 179 -13.92 8.38 5.02
C LYS A 179 -13.09 9.00 3.88
N PHE A 180 -11.83 8.61 3.70
CA PHE A 180 -10.89 9.24 2.79
C PHE A 180 -9.93 8.18 2.24
N VAL A 181 -9.67 8.28 0.95
CA VAL A 181 -8.68 7.48 0.25
C VAL A 181 -7.36 8.25 0.25
N ARG A 182 -6.30 7.68 0.83
CA ARG A 182 -4.97 8.30 0.93
C ARG A 182 -3.95 7.55 0.07
N LYS A 183 -2.97 8.31 -0.44
CA LYS A 183 -1.79 7.82 -1.18
C LYS A 183 -0.63 7.59 -0.21
#